data_AF-A0A382R5J4-F1
#
_entry.id   AF-A0A382R5J4-F1
#
_cell.length_a   1.000
_cell.length_b   1.000
_cell.length_c   1.000
_cell.angle_alpha   90.00
_cell.angle_beta   90.00
_cell.angle_gamma   90.00
#
_symmetry.space_group_name_H-M   'P 1'
#
loop_
_entity.id
_entity.type
_entity.pdbx_description
1 polymer ?
#
loop_
_entity_poly.entity_id
_entity_poly.type
_entity_poly.pdbx_seq_one_letter_code
_entity_poly.pdbx_strand_id
1 'polypeptide(L)'
;MKRISLTIALLTCFAMNLMAVPAAPFLITFAQPDGSTFQAHLRGDEHFSWIETENKQVLVKSKASGYFEFALLKRDDKNRLELVPSGILVIKRGQSALRSDTDLPNISREQLGKIWQSKIAAKRKIKLIPAKNSP
;
A
#
# COMPACT_ATOMS: atom_id res chain seq x y z
N MET A 1 19.86 -50.78 -5.90
CA MET A 1 18.78 -50.50 -4.93
C MET A 1 19.03 -49.26 -4.08
N LYS A 2 20.20 -49.09 -3.43
CA LYS A 2 20.51 -47.90 -2.59
C LYS A 2 20.41 -46.53 -3.31
N ARG A 3 20.84 -46.44 -4.58
CA ARG A 3 20.79 -45.19 -5.36
C ARG A 3 19.37 -44.77 -5.77
N ILE A 4 18.50 -45.74 -6.05
CA ILE A 4 17.08 -45.50 -6.41
C ILE A 4 16.30 -45.03 -5.18
N SER A 5 16.61 -45.60 -4.01
CA SER A 5 16.02 -45.18 -2.75
C SER A 5 16.41 -43.75 -2.38
N LEU A 6 17.66 -43.35 -2.66
CA LEU A 6 18.13 -41.98 -2.44
C LEU A 6 17.45 -40.97 -3.37
N THR A 7 17.21 -41.32 -4.63
CA THR A 7 16.49 -40.45 -5.58
C THR A 7 15.03 -40.27 -5.23
N ILE A 8 14.36 -41.33 -4.75
CA ILE A 8 12.95 -41.24 -4.32
C ILE A 8 12.81 -40.37 -3.07
N ALA A 9 13.74 -40.50 -2.12
CA ALA A 9 13.77 -39.66 -0.92
C ALA A 9 14.04 -38.17 -1.23
N LEU A 10 14.81 -37.88 -2.28
CA LEU A 10 15.10 -36.49 -2.67
C LEU A 10 13.91 -35.83 -3.37
N LEU A 11 13.14 -36.56 -4.19
CA LEU A 11 11.95 -36.03 -4.86
C LEU A 11 10.81 -35.69 -3.89
N THR A 12 10.64 -36.44 -2.79
CA THR A 12 9.58 -36.18 -1.82
C THR A 12 9.82 -34.92 -0.98
N CYS A 13 11.07 -34.48 -0.79
CA CYS A 13 11.39 -33.23 -0.11
C CYS A 13 10.98 -31.98 -0.89
N PHE A 14 10.90 -32.04 -2.23
CA PHE A 14 10.45 -30.92 -3.06
C PHE A 14 8.92 -30.75 -3.11
N ALA A 15 8.16 -31.75 -2.64
CA ALA A 15 6.70 -31.72 -2.63
C ALA A 15 6.10 -31.03 -1.39
N MET A 16 6.93 -30.44 -0.52
CA MET A 16 6.42 -29.68 0.62
C MET A 16 5.77 -28.39 0.12
N ASN A 17 4.45 -28.31 0.24
CA ASN A 17 3.70 -27.11 -0.03
C ASN A 17 4.17 -26.00 0.93
N LEU A 18 4.81 -24.96 0.38
CA LEU A 18 5.11 -23.75 1.14
C LEU A 18 3.79 -23.14 1.61
N MET A 19 3.50 -23.28 2.90
CA MET A 19 2.39 -22.59 3.56
C MET A 19 2.75 -21.10 3.69
N ALA A 20 2.55 -20.35 2.61
CA ALA A 20 2.63 -18.90 2.68
C ALA A 20 1.47 -18.39 3.54
N VAL A 21 1.79 -17.67 4.61
CA VAL A 21 0.77 -17.02 5.44
C VAL A 21 0.03 -16.00 4.57
N PRO A 22 -1.32 -16.08 4.47
CA PRO A 22 -2.09 -15.11 3.70
C PRO A 22 -1.88 -13.71 4.30
N ALA A 23 -1.69 -12.71 3.43
CA ALA A 23 -1.51 -11.34 3.85
C ALA A 23 -2.68 -10.91 4.74
N ALA A 24 -2.35 -10.38 5.93
CA ALA A 24 -3.27 -9.84 6.94
C ALA A 24 -4.56 -9.26 6.31
N PRO A 25 -5.67 -10.02 6.33
CA PRO A 25 -6.93 -9.56 5.73
C PRO A 25 -7.74 -8.73 6.73
N PHE A 26 -7.17 -8.35 7.87
CA PHE A 26 -7.91 -7.74 8.96
C PHE A 26 -8.06 -6.22 8.78
N LEU A 27 -9.25 -5.74 9.14
CA LEU A 27 -9.53 -4.34 9.34
C LEU A 27 -8.72 -3.83 10.54
N ILE A 28 -8.03 -2.71 10.35
CA ILE A 28 -7.28 -2.00 11.37
C ILE A 28 -8.06 -0.76 11.76
N THR A 29 -8.21 -0.53 13.06
CA THR A 29 -8.79 0.71 13.59
C THR A 29 -7.73 1.81 13.59
N PHE A 30 -7.98 2.86 12.82
CA PHE A 30 -7.16 4.06 12.76
C PHE A 30 -7.80 5.17 13.58
N ALA A 31 -6.98 5.87 14.37
CA ALA A 31 -7.39 7.06 15.11
C ALA A 31 -7.04 8.34 14.31
N GLN A 32 -7.92 9.32 14.39
CA GLN A 32 -7.77 10.64 13.79
C GLN A 32 -7.36 11.68 14.85
N PRO A 33 -6.84 12.85 14.44
CA PRO A 33 -6.43 13.90 15.38
C PRO A 33 -7.53 14.40 16.32
N ASP A 34 -8.81 14.31 15.91
CA ASP A 34 -9.97 14.65 16.73
C ASP A 34 -10.42 13.52 17.69
N GLY A 35 -9.69 12.41 17.74
CA GLY A 35 -10.03 11.23 18.53
C GLY A 35 -11.09 10.34 17.90
N SER A 36 -11.64 10.71 16.74
CA SER A 36 -12.52 9.82 15.99
C SER A 36 -11.74 8.63 15.42
N THR A 37 -12.45 7.56 15.11
CA THR A 37 -11.82 6.33 14.59
C THR A 37 -12.56 5.78 13.39
N PHE A 38 -11.82 5.14 12.48
CA PHE A 38 -12.38 4.40 11.35
C PHE A 38 -11.63 3.10 11.15
N GLN A 39 -12.25 2.16 10.43
CA GLN A 39 -11.64 0.88 10.10
C GLN A 39 -11.28 0.82 8.62
N ALA A 40 -10.08 0.34 8.32
CA ALA A 40 -9.61 0.17 6.95
C ALA A 40 -8.52 -0.90 6.87
N HIS A 41 -8.19 -1.33 5.65
CA HIS A 41 -7.08 -2.24 5.39
C HIS A 41 -5.80 -1.45 5.18
N LEU A 42 -4.72 -1.84 5.85
CA LEU A 42 -3.38 -1.40 5.47
C LEU A 42 -2.84 -2.35 4.39
N ARG A 43 -2.45 -1.80 3.24
CA ARG A 43 -1.92 -2.53 2.09
C ARG A 43 -0.52 -2.02 1.74
N GLY A 44 0.24 -2.89 1.06
CA GLY A 44 1.54 -2.55 0.51
C GLY A 44 2.70 -3.31 1.18
N ASP A 45 3.90 -2.77 1.01
CA ASP A 45 5.16 -3.37 1.42
C ASP A 45 6.18 -2.31 1.93
N GLU A 46 7.43 -2.72 2.11
CA GLU A 46 8.52 -1.84 2.58
C GLU A 46 8.85 -0.66 1.65
N HIS A 47 8.34 -0.67 0.42
CA HIS A 47 8.59 0.37 -0.58
C HIS A 47 7.43 1.33 -0.70
N PHE A 48 6.20 0.82 -0.55
CA PHE A 48 5.01 1.62 -0.66
C PHE A 48 3.84 0.96 0.08
N SER A 49 3.26 1.71 1.01
CA SER A 49 2.05 1.34 1.73
C SER A 49 0.95 2.38 1.52
N TRP A 50 -0.30 1.92 1.47
CA TRP A 50 -1.49 2.76 1.43
C TRP A 50 -2.59 2.15 2.29
N ILE A 51 -3.59 2.96 2.62
CA ILE A 51 -4.76 2.51 3.38
C ILE A 51 -5.94 2.40 2.40
N GLU A 52 -6.74 1.36 2.53
CA GLU A 52 -7.87 1.07 1.65
C GLU A 52 -9.13 0.82 2.48
N THR A 53 -10.20 1.55 2.18
CA THR A 53 -11.50 1.33 2.81
C THR A 53 -12.13 0.01 2.35
N GLU A 54 -13.20 -0.43 3.02
CA GLU A 54 -13.99 -1.59 2.58
C GLU A 54 -14.55 -1.41 1.15
N ASN A 55 -14.79 -0.17 0.73
CA ASN A 55 -15.26 0.20 -0.61
C ASN A 55 -14.12 0.31 -1.65
N LYS A 56 -12.92 -0.18 -1.34
CA LYS A 56 -11.72 -0.10 -2.20
C LYS A 56 -11.25 1.32 -2.51
N GLN A 57 -11.62 2.29 -1.68
CA GLN A 57 -11.14 3.67 -1.85
C GLN A 57 -9.80 3.82 -1.12
N VAL A 58 -8.84 4.44 -1.81
CA VAL A 58 -7.50 4.66 -1.27
C VAL A 58 -7.49 5.91 -0.40
N LEU A 59 -6.86 5.81 0.76
CA LEU A 59 -6.71 6.87 1.75
C LEU A 59 -5.24 7.24 1.92
N VAL A 60 -4.98 8.50 2.19
CA VAL A 60 -3.67 9.05 2.56
C VAL A 60 -3.77 9.92 3.79
N LYS A 61 -2.72 9.90 4.62
CA LYS A 61 -2.61 10.84 5.73
C LYS A 61 -2.10 12.16 5.20
N SER A 62 -2.88 13.22 5.36
CA SER A 62 -2.47 14.58 5.03
C SER A 62 -1.43 15.06 6.04
N LYS A 63 -0.29 15.55 5.54
CA LYS A 63 0.76 16.12 6.39
C LYS A 63 0.37 17.48 6.97
N ALA A 64 -0.52 18.21 6.29
CA ALA A 64 -0.96 19.53 6.71
C ALA A 64 -2.01 19.47 7.82
N SER A 65 -3.02 18.62 7.66
CA SER A 65 -4.12 18.49 8.62
C SER A 65 -3.86 17.41 9.68
N GLY A 66 -3.04 16.40 9.35
CA GLY A 66 -2.85 15.20 10.19
C GLY A 66 -3.98 14.18 10.08
N TYR A 67 -5.05 14.49 9.36
CA TYR A 67 -6.20 13.60 9.16
C TYR A 67 -5.96 12.62 8.01
N PHE A 68 -6.76 11.55 8.00
CA PHE A 68 -6.87 10.67 6.85
C PHE A 68 -7.90 11.21 5.87
N GLU A 69 -7.47 11.37 4.64
CA GLU A 69 -8.23 11.94 3.54
C GLU A 69 -8.25 10.96 2.37
N PHE A 70 -9.27 11.05 1.52
CA PHE A 70 -9.27 10.29 0.28
C PHE A 70 -8.10 10.68 -0.61
N ALA A 71 -7.53 9.72 -1.31
CA ALA A 71 -6.41 9.96 -2.19
C ALA A 71 -6.87 10.40 -3.58
N LEU A 72 -6.18 11.37 -4.16
CA LEU A 72 -6.22 11.70 -5.57
C LEU A 72 -4.89 11.33 -6.22
N LEU A 73 -4.94 11.07 -7.52
CA LEU A 73 -3.73 10.91 -8.31
C LEU A 73 -3.31 12.23 -8.91
N LYS A 74 -2.06 12.60 -8.65
CA LYS A 74 -1.40 13.73 -9.30
C LYS A 74 -0.11 13.25 -9.95
N ARG A 75 0.34 13.96 -10.99
CA ARG A 75 1.69 13.81 -11.52
C ARG A 75 2.59 14.85 -10.89
N ASP A 76 3.77 14.43 -10.45
CA ASP A 76 4.81 15.33 -9.97
C ASP A 76 5.53 16.02 -11.16
N ASP A 77 6.46 16.93 -10.85
CA ASP A 77 7.25 17.67 -11.85
C ASP A 77 8.08 16.76 -12.77
N LYS A 78 8.30 15.50 -12.37
CA LYS A 78 9.02 14.48 -13.13
C LYS A 78 8.06 13.52 -13.85
N ASN A 79 6.78 13.91 -13.97
CA ASN A 79 5.71 13.15 -14.62
C ASN A 79 5.44 11.77 -13.98
N ARG A 80 5.78 11.59 -12.70
CA ARG A 80 5.56 10.36 -11.92
C ARG A 80 4.24 10.47 -11.18
N LEU A 81 3.48 9.39 -11.12
CA LEU A 81 2.24 9.33 -10.34
C LEU A 81 2.56 9.41 -8.84
N GLU A 82 1.74 10.16 -8.11
CA GLU A 82 1.78 10.30 -6.67
C GLU A 82 0.35 10.37 -6.10
N LEU A 83 0.17 9.79 -4.91
CA LEU A 83 -1.05 9.94 -4.14
C LEU A 83 -0.99 11.23 -3.34
N VAL A 84 -1.97 12.11 -3.55
CA VAL A 84 -2.11 13.37 -2.82
C VAL A 84 -3.43 13.41 -2.06
N PRO A 85 -3.48 14.08 -0.90
CA PRO A 85 -4.73 14.24 -0.15
C PRO A 85 -5.76 15.05 -0.95
N SER A 86 -7.01 14.61 -0.96
CA SER A 86 -8.11 15.25 -1.68
C SER A 86 -8.71 16.46 -0.96
N GLY A 87 -8.43 16.65 0.33
CA GLY A 87 -9.16 17.57 1.21
C GLY A 87 -10.43 16.97 1.82
N ILE A 88 -10.86 15.78 1.37
CA ILE A 88 -12.08 15.13 1.85
C ILE A 88 -11.71 14.15 2.96
N LEU A 89 -12.10 14.50 4.18
CA LEU A 89 -11.86 13.72 5.39
C LEU A 89 -12.64 12.40 5.38
N VAL A 90 -12.02 11.35 5.89
CA VAL A 90 -12.73 10.13 6.27
C VAL A 90 -13.39 10.41 7.60
N ILE A 91 -14.72 10.54 7.65
CA ILE A 91 -15.45 10.76 8.90
C ILE A 91 -16.37 9.58 9.13
N LYS A 92 -16.25 8.93 10.29
CA LYS A 92 -17.25 7.96 10.77
C LYS A 92 -18.07 8.62 11.88
N ARG A 93 -19.17 9.29 11.53
CA ARG A 93 -20.22 9.66 12.49
C ARG A 93 -21.56 9.15 11.99
N GLY A 94 -22.32 8.54 12.91
CA GLY A 94 -23.46 7.66 12.65
C GLY A 94 -24.28 7.96 11.40
N GLN A 95 -24.45 6.93 10.57
CA GLN A 95 -25.45 6.77 9.51
C GLN A 95 -26.05 8.07 8.95
N SER A 96 -25.50 8.56 7.84
CA SER A 96 -26.26 9.27 6.81
C SER A 96 -25.46 9.06 5.52
N ALA A 97 -25.80 8.10 4.66
CA ALA A 97 -26.91 8.23 3.71
C ALA A 97 -26.89 9.51 2.86
N LEU A 98 -25.84 10.34 2.94
CA LEU A 98 -25.31 10.91 1.71
C LEU A 98 -24.36 9.84 1.17
N ARG A 99 -24.82 9.13 0.14
CA ARG A 99 -23.92 8.71 -0.91
C ARG A 99 -23.00 9.90 -1.14
N SER A 100 -21.73 9.85 -0.75
CA SER A 100 -20.80 10.73 -1.40
C SER A 100 -20.68 10.13 -2.80
N ASP A 101 -21.63 10.54 -3.64
CA ASP A 101 -21.55 10.63 -5.09
C ASP A 101 -20.47 11.67 -5.43
N THR A 102 -19.35 11.52 -4.75
CA THR A 102 -18.18 12.31 -4.87
C THR A 102 -17.40 11.47 -5.83
N ASP A 103 -17.38 11.90 -7.09
CA ASP A 103 -16.64 11.38 -8.23
C ASP A 103 -15.13 11.35 -7.91
N LEU A 104 -14.78 10.61 -6.88
CA LEU A 104 -13.44 10.31 -6.48
C LEU A 104 -12.98 9.27 -7.50
N PRO A 105 -11.98 9.60 -8.32
CA PRO A 105 -11.51 8.68 -9.32
C PRO A 105 -11.02 7.42 -8.61
N ASN A 106 -11.58 6.28 -8.99
CA ASN A 106 -11.13 5.01 -8.45
C ASN A 106 -9.67 4.78 -8.89
N ILE A 107 -8.78 4.67 -7.93
CA ILE A 107 -7.36 4.49 -8.18
C ILE A 107 -7.12 3.02 -8.51
N SER A 108 -6.74 2.75 -9.76
CA SER A 108 -6.55 1.37 -10.19
C SER A 108 -5.27 0.76 -9.60
N ARG A 109 -5.25 -0.57 -9.48
CA ARG A 109 -4.07 -1.32 -9.04
C ARG A 109 -2.85 -1.06 -9.94
N GLU A 110 -3.07 -0.82 -11.23
CA GLU A 110 -2.00 -0.45 -12.16
C GLU A 110 -1.37 0.90 -11.82
N GLN A 111 -2.19 1.88 -11.42
CA GLN A 111 -1.70 3.19 -11.01
C GLN A 111 -0.89 3.08 -9.71
N LEU A 112 -1.35 2.28 -8.74
CA LEU A 112 -0.58 1.97 -7.53
C LEU A 112 0.74 1.26 -7.85
N GLY A 113 0.73 0.34 -8.82
CA GLY A 113 1.93 -0.35 -9.31
C GLY A 113 2.96 0.60 -9.92
N LYS A 114 2.52 1.60 -10.70
CA LYS A 114 3.39 2.65 -11.26
C LYS A 114 4.02 3.50 -10.16
N ILE A 115 3.26 3.83 -9.11
CA ILE A 115 3.79 4.56 -7.94
C ILE A 115 4.86 3.73 -7.23
N TRP A 116 4.60 2.43 -7.02
CA TRP A 116 5.55 1.50 -6.39
C TRP A 116 6.86 1.40 -7.19
N GLN A 117 6.77 1.20 -8.51
CA GLN A 117 7.94 1.12 -9.39
C GLN A 117 8.78 2.40 -9.35
N SER A 118 8.11 3.55 -9.35
CA SER A 118 8.74 4.87 -9.21
C SER A 118 9.49 5.01 -7.88
N LYS A 119 8.91 4.56 -6.76
CA LYS A 119 9.55 4.60 -5.43
C LYS A 119 10.77 3.69 -5.36
N ILE A 120 10.70 2.48 -5.93
CA ILE A 120 11.86 1.58 -6.00
C ILE A 120 12.98 2.17 -6.86
N ALA A 121 12.66 2.69 -8.05
CA ALA A 121 13.64 3.29 -8.94
C ALA A 121 14.36 4.47 -8.25
N ALA A 122 13.62 5.31 -7.52
CA ALA A 122 14.19 6.39 -6.72
C ALA A 122 15.14 5.85 -5.62
N LYS A 123 14.73 4.83 -4.86
CA LYS A 123 15.56 4.19 -3.82
C LYS A 123 16.84 3.58 -4.41
N ARG A 124 16.75 2.91 -5.57
CA ARG A 124 17.90 2.36 -6.29
C ARG A 124 18.85 3.45 -6.78
N LYS A 125 18.32 4.55 -7.35
CA LYS A 125 19.15 5.68 -7.80
C LYS A 125 19.93 6.32 -6.65
N ILE A 126 19.32 6.46 -5.47
CA ILE A 126 20.01 6.96 -4.27
C ILE A 126 21.17 6.05 -3.87
N LYS A 127 20.99 4.72 -3.92
CA LYS A 127 22.08 3.76 -3.63
C LYS A 127 23.22 3.79 -4.64
N LEU A 128 22.95 4.15 -5.90
CA LEU A 128 23.96 4.19 -6.97
C LEU A 128 24.79 5.47 -6.96
N ILE A 129 24.33 6.54 -6.31
CA ILE A 129 25.13 7.75 -6.14
C ILE A 129 26.08 7.49 -4.97
N PRO A 130 27.40 7.33 -5.18
CA PRO A 130 28.33 7.17 -4.07
C PRO A 130 28.20 8.39 -3.15
N ALA A 131 28.18 8.15 -1.83
CA ALA A 131 28.19 9.22 -0.85
C ALA A 131 29.35 10.16 -1.20
N LYS A 132 29.03 11.40 -1.58
CA LYS A 132 30.00 12.41 -1.98
C LYS A 132 31.08 12.44 -0.90
N ASN A 133 32.30 12.03 -1.25
CA ASN A 133 33.47 12.10 -0.37
C ASN A 133 33.50 13.51 0.22
N SER A 134 33.30 13.61 1.53
CA SER A 134 33.47 14.88 2.24
C SER A 134 34.96 15.25 2.20
N PRO A 135 35.27 16.54 2.02
CA PRO A 135 36.66 17.03 1.92
C PRO A 135 37.47 16.72 3.19
#